data_AF-A0AAJ2VZ70-F1
#
_entry.id   AF-A0AAJ2VZ70-F1
#
_cell.length_a   1.000
_cell.length_b   1.000
_cell.length_c   1.000
_cell.angle_alpha   90.00
_cell.angle_beta   90.00
_cell.angle_gamma   90.00
#
_symmetry.space_group_name_H-M   'P 1'
#
loop_
_entity.id
_entity.type
_entity.pdbx_description
1 polymer ?
#
loop_
_entity_poly.entity_id
_entity_poly.type
_entity_poly.pdbx_seq_one_letter_code
_entity_poly.pdbx_strand_id
1 'polypeptide(L)'
;MKLKYILIPVITLLLCSFIKLQHQDKKIDTTEFSETCMKISNEYKTQNEHGNVFNNKTKKFLSLPEFSKILKNISKYDVDKNTKYKVEQNHLGKIERTIWKNSTKKSNLLSIKKLTFETIIEQEFNGEKIKNKFTIIDYHIIRNKTPKKIYLRIMENEFEEVTIEDTKYTGVFESRLLGIDEAKEEFDELLSKK
;
A
#
# COMPACT_ATOMS: atom_id res chain seq x y z
N MET A 1 28.09 -19.72 -60.22
CA MET A 1 28.95 -19.70 -59.01
C MET A 1 28.15 -18.99 -57.92
N LYS A 2 27.50 -19.71 -57.00
CA LYS A 2 27.99 -20.27 -55.71
C LYS A 2 28.53 -19.22 -54.72
N LEU A 3 27.85 -19.21 -53.57
CA LEU A 3 28.18 -18.62 -52.25
C LEU A 3 28.19 -17.10 -52.16
N LYS A 4 27.81 -16.44 -51.06
CA LYS A 4 27.07 -16.70 -49.81
C LYS A 4 27.19 -15.33 -49.11
N TYR A 5 26.15 -14.82 -48.46
CA TYR A 5 26.19 -14.28 -47.09
C TYR A 5 24.79 -13.80 -46.73
N ILE A 6 24.34 -14.33 -45.60
CA ILE A 6 23.03 -14.21 -44.96
C ILE A 6 23.24 -13.32 -43.72
N LEU A 7 22.14 -12.75 -43.20
CA LEU A 7 21.95 -12.01 -41.94
C LEU A 7 22.38 -10.54 -42.07
N ILE A 8 21.56 -9.54 -41.72
CA ILE A 8 20.85 -9.33 -40.43
C ILE A 8 19.61 -8.43 -40.69
N PRO A 9 18.43 -8.75 -40.14
CA PRO A 9 17.88 -7.85 -39.13
C PRO A 9 17.39 -8.63 -37.91
N VAL A 10 18.24 -8.68 -36.87
CA VAL A 10 17.85 -9.13 -35.53
C VAL A 10 17.69 -7.88 -34.66
N ILE A 11 16.90 -6.90 -35.10
CA ILE A 11 16.55 -5.74 -34.27
C ILE A 11 15.17 -5.24 -34.65
N THR A 12 14.11 -6.01 -34.34
CA THR A 12 12.74 -5.49 -34.12
C THR A 12 11.83 -6.59 -33.60
N LEU A 13 12.21 -7.23 -32.48
CA LEU A 13 11.35 -8.22 -31.83
C LEU A 13 11.72 -8.36 -30.35
N LEU A 14 11.65 -7.27 -29.58
CA LEU A 14 11.75 -7.33 -28.10
C LEU A 14 11.31 -6.02 -27.42
N LEU A 15 10.22 -5.41 -27.88
CA LEU A 15 9.48 -4.39 -27.12
C LEU A 15 7.97 -4.67 -27.14
N CYS A 16 7.59 -5.95 -27.13
CA CYS A 16 6.34 -6.32 -26.49
C CYS A 16 6.63 -6.32 -25.00
N SER A 17 6.42 -5.17 -24.34
CA SER A 17 6.24 -5.11 -22.90
C SER A 17 5.42 -6.32 -22.49
N PHE A 18 6.02 -7.22 -21.71
CA PHE A 18 5.35 -8.38 -21.15
C PHE A 18 4.22 -7.89 -20.24
N ILE A 19 3.07 -7.57 -20.84
CA ILE A 19 1.79 -7.63 -20.15
C ILE A 19 1.61 -9.13 -19.94
N LYS A 20 2.13 -9.62 -18.82
CA LYS A 20 1.83 -10.94 -18.31
C LYS A 20 0.34 -10.91 -17.96
N LEU A 21 -0.50 -11.09 -18.97
CA LEU A 21 -1.93 -11.31 -18.82
C LEU A 21 -2.06 -12.73 -18.27
N GLN A 22 -1.72 -12.90 -16.99
CA GLN A 22 -1.95 -14.16 -16.29
C GLN A 22 -3.46 -14.36 -16.24
N HIS A 23 -3.92 -15.29 -17.08
CA HIS A 23 -5.24 -15.88 -16.97
C HIS A 23 -5.40 -16.45 -15.55
N GLN A 24 -6.53 -16.02 -14.97
CA GLN A 24 -7.36 -16.61 -13.91
C GLN A 24 -6.89 -17.93 -13.29
N ASP A 25 -6.92 -17.95 -11.95
CA ASP A 25 -6.95 -19.11 -11.02
C ASP A 25 -5.86 -19.14 -9.93
N LYS A 26 -5.17 -18.02 -9.68
CA LYS A 26 -4.69 -17.76 -8.31
C LYS A 26 -5.76 -16.95 -7.59
N LYS A 27 -6.30 -17.51 -6.53
CA LYS A 27 -7.27 -16.92 -5.61
C LYS A 27 -6.67 -15.67 -4.94
N ILE A 28 -6.59 -14.55 -5.67
CA ILE A 28 -6.24 -13.21 -5.14
C ILE A 28 -7.54 -12.62 -4.57
N ASP A 29 -8.12 -13.32 -3.58
CA ASP A 29 -9.45 -12.99 -3.04
C ASP A 29 -9.41 -11.97 -1.90
N THR A 30 -8.22 -11.56 -1.45
CA THR A 30 -8.08 -10.66 -0.31
C THR A 30 -7.12 -9.52 -0.64
N THR A 31 -7.59 -8.28 -0.56
CA THR A 31 -6.68 -7.13 -0.55
C THR A 31 -5.95 -7.00 0.78
N GLU A 32 -6.49 -7.65 1.82
CA GLU A 32 -6.13 -7.56 3.25
C GLU A 32 -6.50 -6.21 3.89
N PHE A 33 -7.01 -5.24 3.14
CA PHE A 33 -7.33 -3.91 3.66
C PHE A 33 -8.28 -3.95 4.86
N SER A 34 -9.40 -4.69 4.75
CA SER A 34 -10.35 -4.81 5.85
C SER A 34 -9.71 -5.48 7.07
N GLU A 35 -8.96 -6.56 6.84
CA GLU A 35 -8.32 -7.32 7.91
C GLU A 35 -7.28 -6.48 8.64
N THR A 36 -6.44 -5.77 7.90
CA THR A 36 -5.42 -4.90 8.50
C THR A 36 -6.04 -3.75 9.29
N CYS A 37 -7.09 -3.10 8.76
CA CYS A 37 -7.81 -2.05 9.51
C CYS A 37 -8.42 -2.59 10.80
N MET A 38 -9.02 -3.78 10.76
CA MET A 38 -9.64 -4.40 11.93
C MET A 38 -8.62 -4.85 12.97
N LYS A 39 -7.47 -5.39 12.53
CA LYS A 39 -6.36 -5.78 13.41
C LYS A 39 -5.87 -4.57 14.22
N ILE A 40 -5.46 -3.50 13.53
CA ILE A 40 -4.98 -2.26 14.17
C ILE A 40 -6.09 -1.63 15.05
N SER A 41 -7.33 -1.61 14.57
CA SER A 41 -8.46 -1.13 15.36
C SER A 41 -8.63 -1.90 16.67
N ASN A 42 -8.44 -3.21 16.68
CA ASN A 42 -8.60 -4.00 17.89
C ASN A 42 -7.46 -3.77 18.87
N GLU A 43 -6.23 -3.64 18.38
CA GLU A 43 -5.04 -3.31 19.17
C GLU A 43 -5.20 -1.94 19.86
N TYR A 44 -5.67 -0.94 19.13
CA TYR A 44 -5.82 0.44 19.62
C TYR A 44 -7.02 0.67 20.53
N LYS A 45 -7.97 -0.27 20.58
CA LYS A 45 -9.22 -0.11 21.34
C LYS A 45 -8.98 0.04 22.84
N THR A 46 -7.88 -0.50 23.36
CA THR A 46 -7.57 -0.55 24.80
C THR A 46 -6.29 0.19 25.18
N GLN A 47 -5.60 0.82 24.23
CA GLN A 47 -4.31 1.46 24.47
C GLN A 47 -4.48 2.97 24.62
N ASN A 48 -4.28 3.51 25.84
CA ASN A 48 -4.41 4.95 26.09
C ASN A 48 -3.05 5.67 26.24
N GLU A 49 -1.95 4.93 26.33
CA GLU A 49 -0.67 5.46 26.85
C GLU A 49 0.46 5.52 25.81
N HIS A 50 0.27 4.94 24.61
CA HIS A 50 1.38 4.67 23.68
C HIS A 50 1.37 5.50 22.39
N GLY A 51 0.50 6.49 22.30
CA GLY A 51 0.47 7.39 21.15
C GLY A 51 -0.86 8.10 20.98
N ASN A 52 -0.86 9.07 20.08
CA ASN A 52 -2.06 9.79 19.66
C ASN A 52 -2.10 9.92 18.15
N VAL A 53 -3.28 10.22 17.62
CA VAL A 53 -3.47 10.48 16.20
C VAL A 53 -3.85 11.93 15.97
N PHE A 54 -3.03 12.67 15.24
CA PHE A 54 -3.32 14.05 14.90
C PHE A 54 -4.28 14.15 13.72
N ASN A 55 -5.41 14.83 13.90
CA ASN A 55 -6.36 15.15 12.84
C ASN A 55 -6.07 16.54 12.27
N ASN A 56 -5.69 16.59 11.00
CA ASN A 56 -5.28 17.83 10.33
C ASN A 56 -6.42 18.85 10.13
N LYS A 57 -7.69 18.40 10.09
CA LYS A 57 -8.85 19.22 9.78
C LYS A 57 -9.39 19.90 11.02
N THR A 58 -9.48 19.15 12.12
CA THR A 58 -9.92 19.70 13.42
C THR A 58 -8.75 20.28 14.23
N LYS A 59 -7.50 20.00 13.82
CA LYS A 59 -6.27 20.38 14.55
C LYS A 59 -6.23 19.82 15.97
N LYS A 60 -6.78 18.62 16.18
CA LYS A 60 -6.86 17.95 17.49
C LYS A 60 -6.19 16.59 17.45
N PHE A 61 -5.66 16.19 18.60
CA PHE A 61 -5.25 14.81 18.85
C PHE A 61 -6.46 13.97 19.23
N LEU A 62 -6.53 12.78 18.67
CA LEU A 62 -7.45 11.71 19.04
C LEU A 62 -6.66 10.67 19.81
N SER A 63 -7.27 10.15 20.86
CA SER A 63 -6.76 8.94 21.52
C SER A 63 -6.84 7.74 20.57
N LEU A 64 -6.00 6.73 20.77
CA LEU A 64 -6.03 5.51 19.96
C LEU A 64 -7.41 4.80 19.99
N PRO A 65 -8.16 4.73 21.10
CA PRO A 65 -9.50 4.15 21.08
C PRO A 65 -10.51 4.95 20.28
N GLU A 66 -10.42 6.29 20.28
CA GLU A 66 -11.25 7.12 19.40
C GLU A 66 -10.92 6.86 17.93
N PHE A 67 -9.62 6.83 17.61
CA PHE A 67 -9.16 6.55 16.26
C PHE A 67 -9.51 5.12 15.78
N SER A 68 -9.54 4.14 16.68
CA SER A 68 -9.93 2.76 16.36
C SER A 68 -11.31 2.68 15.69
N LYS A 69 -12.25 3.54 16.11
CA LYS A 69 -13.59 3.62 15.52
C LYS A 69 -13.54 4.05 14.05
N ILE A 70 -12.58 4.90 13.69
CA ILE A 70 -12.37 5.36 12.32
C ILE A 70 -11.83 4.21 11.47
N LEU A 71 -10.81 3.49 11.94
CA LEU A 71 -10.27 2.31 11.26
C LEU A 71 -11.34 1.24 11.04
N LYS A 72 -12.13 0.94 12.07
CA LYS A 72 -13.28 0.02 11.97
C LYS A 72 -14.32 0.50 10.96
N ASN A 73 -14.57 1.81 10.87
CA ASN A 73 -15.54 2.34 9.91
C ASN A 73 -15.04 2.27 8.46
N ILE A 74 -13.74 2.44 8.22
CA ILE A 74 -13.20 2.37 6.86
C ILE A 74 -12.93 0.93 6.40
N SER A 75 -12.74 -0.04 7.30
CA SER A 75 -12.46 -1.44 6.93
C SER A 75 -13.50 -2.04 5.97
N LYS A 76 -14.75 -1.58 6.03
CA LYS A 76 -15.85 -2.01 5.15
C LYS A 76 -15.67 -1.63 3.66
N TYR A 77 -14.67 -0.84 3.31
CA TYR A 77 -14.44 -0.36 1.94
C TYR A 77 -13.51 -1.26 1.10
N ASP A 78 -13.35 -2.51 1.51
CA ASP A 78 -12.62 -3.55 0.78
C ASP A 78 -13.43 -4.09 -0.44
N VAL A 79 -12.83 -4.99 -1.21
CA VAL A 79 -13.47 -5.70 -2.33
C VAL A 79 -14.64 -6.57 -1.84
N ASP A 80 -15.77 -6.45 -2.52
CA ASP A 80 -16.93 -7.33 -2.34
C ASP A 80 -16.71 -8.68 -3.02
N LYS A 81 -16.85 -9.79 -2.27
CA LYS A 81 -16.66 -11.17 -2.77
C LYS A 81 -17.59 -11.56 -3.94
N ASN A 82 -18.74 -10.91 -4.07
CA ASN A 82 -19.72 -11.17 -5.12
C ASN A 82 -19.51 -10.32 -6.37
N THR A 83 -18.52 -9.40 -6.34
CA THR A 83 -18.23 -8.51 -7.46
C THR A 83 -17.01 -8.97 -8.24
N LYS A 84 -17.11 -8.92 -9.58
CA LYS A 84 -15.97 -9.23 -10.45
C LYS A 84 -15.02 -8.03 -10.55
N TYR A 85 -13.74 -8.28 -10.28
CA TYR A 85 -12.66 -7.31 -10.42
C TYR A 85 -11.66 -7.76 -11.49
N LYS A 86 -11.17 -6.81 -12.27
CA LYS A 86 -9.95 -6.99 -13.06
C LYS A 86 -8.76 -6.71 -12.15
N VAL A 87 -7.87 -7.69 -12.01
CA VAL A 87 -6.65 -7.55 -11.18
C VAL A 87 -5.45 -7.29 -12.09
N GLU A 88 -4.68 -6.25 -11.78
CA GLU A 88 -3.45 -5.90 -12.48
C GLU A 88 -2.30 -5.90 -11.46
N GLN A 89 -1.25 -6.68 -11.74
CA GLN A 89 -0.05 -6.76 -10.90
C GLN A 89 1.16 -6.25 -11.68
N ASN A 90 1.99 -5.46 -11.03
CA ASN A 90 3.30 -5.05 -11.54
C ASN A 90 4.27 -4.78 -10.39
N HIS A 91 5.54 -4.65 -10.75
CA HIS A 91 6.61 -4.29 -9.83
C HIS A 91 7.24 -2.97 -10.27
N LEU A 92 7.69 -2.18 -9.30
CA LEU A 92 8.49 -0.97 -9.49
C LEU A 92 9.66 -1.01 -8.51
N GLY A 93 10.81 -1.50 -8.96
CA GLY A 93 11.93 -1.80 -8.06
C GLY A 93 11.50 -2.81 -6.99
N LYS A 94 11.63 -2.41 -5.72
CA LYS A 94 11.22 -3.20 -4.54
C LYS A 94 9.72 -3.12 -4.22
N ILE A 95 8.95 -2.34 -4.97
CA ILE A 95 7.52 -2.13 -4.72
C ILE A 95 6.70 -3.12 -5.54
N GLU A 96 5.99 -4.02 -4.86
CA GLU A 96 4.92 -4.81 -5.45
C GLU A 96 3.65 -3.97 -5.52
N ARG A 97 2.99 -3.95 -6.67
CA ARG A 97 1.74 -3.22 -6.87
C ARG A 97 0.66 -4.16 -7.37
N THR A 98 -0.46 -4.20 -6.65
CA THR A 98 -1.68 -4.86 -7.09
C THR A 98 -2.83 -3.86 -7.18
N ILE A 99 -3.57 -3.86 -8.29
CA ILE A 99 -4.74 -3.00 -8.50
C ILE A 99 -5.94 -3.88 -8.82
N TRP A 100 -6.99 -3.78 -8.01
CA TRP A 100 -8.30 -4.36 -8.27
C TRP A 100 -9.19 -3.25 -8.84
N LYS A 101 -9.57 -3.37 -10.12
CA LYS A 101 -10.49 -2.43 -10.79
C LYS A 101 -11.85 -3.10 -10.94
N ASN A 102 -12.90 -2.41 -10.51
CA ASN A 102 -14.26 -2.92 -10.62
C ASN A 102 -14.70 -2.92 -12.08
N SER A 103 -15.20 -4.06 -12.56
CA SER A 103 -15.69 -4.19 -13.94
C SER A 103 -17.15 -3.75 -14.11
N THR A 104 -17.87 -3.49 -13.00
CA THR A 104 -19.30 -3.18 -12.98
C THR A 104 -19.55 -1.68 -12.80
N LYS A 105 -20.21 -1.05 -13.77
CA LYS A 105 -20.48 0.41 -13.77
C LYS A 105 -21.30 0.93 -12.57
N LYS A 106 -22.06 0.07 -11.89
CA LYS A 106 -22.93 0.43 -10.76
C LYS A 106 -22.29 0.24 -9.37
N SER A 107 -21.08 -0.29 -9.29
CA SER A 107 -20.43 -0.55 -8.01
C SER A 107 -20.05 0.74 -7.30
N ASN A 108 -20.18 0.76 -5.96
CA ASN A 108 -19.71 1.90 -5.17
C ASN A 108 -18.18 2.01 -5.12
N LEU A 109 -17.49 0.87 -5.20
CA LEU A 109 -16.04 0.77 -5.22
C LEU A 109 -15.55 0.74 -6.67
N LEU A 110 -14.71 1.70 -7.05
CA LEU A 110 -14.15 1.78 -8.39
C LEU A 110 -12.82 1.02 -8.48
N SER A 111 -11.94 1.23 -7.51
CA SER A 111 -10.68 0.48 -7.44
C SER A 111 -10.06 0.48 -6.06
N ILE A 112 -9.29 -0.57 -5.77
CA ILE A 112 -8.31 -0.62 -4.70
C ILE A 112 -6.93 -0.81 -5.32
N LYS A 113 -5.95 -0.05 -4.87
CA LYS A 113 -4.54 -0.23 -5.21
C LYS A 113 -3.79 -0.48 -3.91
N LYS A 114 -3.07 -1.60 -3.84
CA LYS A 114 -2.13 -1.93 -2.78
C LYS A 114 -0.71 -1.79 -3.32
N LEU A 115 0.14 -1.15 -2.55
CA LEU A 115 1.59 -1.16 -2.72
C LEU A 115 2.18 -1.86 -1.50
N THR A 116 3.06 -2.83 -1.72
CA THR A 116 3.85 -3.46 -0.67
C THR A 116 5.31 -3.20 -1.01
N PHE A 117 6.05 -2.63 -0.07
CA PHE A 117 7.48 -2.39 -0.18
C PHE A 117 8.18 -3.08 0.97
N GLU A 118 9.23 -3.83 0.66
CA GLU A 118 10.09 -4.44 1.65
C GLU A 118 11.55 -3.99 1.41
N THR A 119 12.23 -3.59 2.48
CA THR A 119 13.64 -3.23 2.43
C THR A 119 14.37 -3.68 3.69
N ILE A 120 15.70 -3.65 3.65
CA ILE A 120 16.55 -3.91 4.82
C ILE A 120 17.44 -2.69 4.97
N ILE A 121 17.37 -2.04 6.13
CA ILE A 121 18.22 -0.91 6.48
C ILE A 121 19.25 -1.38 7.49
N GLU A 122 20.52 -1.15 7.20
CA GLU A 122 21.64 -1.34 8.12
C GLU A 122 21.99 0.02 8.72
N GLN A 123 21.97 0.12 10.06
CA GLN A 123 22.41 1.31 10.80
C GLN A 123 23.50 0.95 11.80
N GLU A 124 24.38 1.90 12.08
CA GLU A 124 25.38 1.77 13.15
C GLU A 124 24.85 2.43 14.42
N PHE A 125 24.78 1.67 15.51
CA PHE A 125 24.36 2.16 16.82
C PHE A 125 25.30 1.61 17.89
N ASN A 126 25.92 2.49 18.68
CA ASN A 126 26.91 2.12 19.68
C ASN A 126 28.07 1.24 19.15
N GLY A 127 28.49 1.43 17.90
CA GLY A 127 29.56 0.66 17.26
C GLY A 127 29.14 -0.73 16.75
N GLU A 128 27.86 -1.08 16.88
CA GLU A 128 27.29 -2.31 16.32
C GLU A 128 26.45 -2.01 15.08
N LYS A 129 26.50 -2.92 14.10
CA LYS A 129 25.67 -2.86 12.89
C LYS A 129 24.35 -3.58 13.12
N ILE A 130 23.26 -2.83 13.17
CA ILE A 130 21.90 -3.34 13.33
C ILE A 130 21.24 -3.37 11.96
N LYS A 131 20.67 -4.53 11.59
CA LYS A 131 19.89 -4.71 10.35
C LYS A 131 18.43 -4.89 10.70
N ASN A 132 17.61 -3.96 10.27
CA ASN A 132 16.17 -4.04 10.43
C ASN A 132 15.51 -4.26 9.06
N LYS A 133 14.61 -5.24 8.99
CA LYS A 133 13.72 -5.40 7.83
C LYS A 133 12.54 -4.46 8.03
N PHE A 134 12.21 -3.70 6.99
CA PHE A 134 11.06 -2.81 6.96
C PHE A 134 10.08 -3.21 5.87
N THR A 135 8.79 -3.02 6.14
CA THR A 135 7.64 -3.30 5.32
C THR A 135 6.72 -2.09 5.37
N ILE A 136 6.46 -1.51 4.20
CA ILE A 136 5.52 -0.39 4.04
C ILE A 136 4.38 -0.86 3.14
N ILE A 137 3.14 -0.65 3.59
CA ILE A 137 1.94 -0.98 2.83
C ILE A 137 1.10 0.27 2.64
N ASP A 138 0.91 0.66 1.37
CA ASP A 138 -0.01 1.74 0.99
C ASP A 138 -1.26 1.17 0.32
N TYR A 139 -2.42 1.50 0.87
CA TYR A 139 -3.72 1.28 0.25
C TYR A 139 -4.28 2.59 -0.30
N HIS A 140 -4.72 2.58 -1.56
CA HIS A 140 -5.50 3.66 -2.16
C HIS A 140 -6.84 3.11 -2.65
N ILE A 141 -7.92 3.63 -2.10
CA ILE A 141 -9.29 3.23 -2.40
C ILE A 141 -9.99 4.39 -3.09
N ILE A 142 -10.58 4.10 -4.26
CA ILE A 142 -11.33 5.07 -5.05
C ILE A 142 -12.77 4.56 -5.17
N ARG A 143 -13.71 5.45 -4.86
CA ARG A 143 -15.15 5.17 -4.81
C ARG A 143 -15.93 6.23 -5.59
N ASN A 144 -17.13 5.88 -6.03
CA ASN A 144 -18.06 6.82 -6.68
C ASN A 144 -18.94 7.61 -5.68
N LYS A 145 -19.02 7.13 -4.42
CA LYS A 145 -19.76 7.74 -3.31
C LYS A 145 -18.81 8.15 -2.20
N THR A 146 -19.19 9.16 -1.42
CA THR A 146 -18.42 9.63 -0.27
C THR A 146 -18.25 8.52 0.80
N PRO A 147 -17.06 8.39 1.42
CA PRO A 147 -15.79 9.00 0.99
C PRO A 147 -15.32 8.45 -0.37
N LYS A 148 -15.05 9.33 -1.34
CA LYS A 148 -14.59 9.03 -2.70
C LYS A 148 -13.14 8.56 -2.71
N LYS A 149 -12.31 9.07 -1.81
CA LYS A 149 -10.90 8.68 -1.70
C LYS A 149 -10.56 8.30 -0.27
N ILE A 150 -9.89 7.17 -0.12
CA ILE A 150 -9.27 6.75 1.13
C ILE A 150 -7.84 6.33 0.81
N TYR A 151 -6.90 6.82 1.61
CA TYR A 151 -5.51 6.41 1.59
C TYR A 151 -5.14 5.91 2.98
N LEU A 152 -4.42 4.79 3.09
CA LEU A 152 -3.91 4.25 4.35
C LEU A 152 -2.47 3.79 4.12
N ARG A 153 -1.53 4.33 4.89
CA ARG A 153 -0.15 3.88 4.98
C ARG A 153 0.07 3.16 6.31
N ILE A 154 0.71 2.01 6.21
CA ILE A 154 1.09 1.17 7.33
C ILE A 154 2.59 0.93 7.23
N MET A 155 3.28 1.04 8.35
CA MET A 155 4.71 0.80 8.46
C MET A 155 4.94 -0.20 9.58
N GLU A 156 5.60 -1.32 9.29
CA GLU A 156 5.90 -2.35 10.31
C GLU A 156 4.67 -2.87 11.07
N ASN A 157 3.54 -3.00 10.37
CA ASN A 157 2.22 -3.33 10.92
C ASN A 157 1.57 -2.27 11.83
N GLU A 158 2.22 -1.12 12.00
CA GLU A 158 1.67 0.02 12.72
C GLU A 158 1.06 1.05 11.78
N PHE A 159 0.08 1.77 12.29
CA PHE A 159 -0.54 2.88 11.59
C PHE A 159 0.45 4.04 11.44
N GLU A 160 0.66 4.55 10.22
CA GLU A 160 1.42 5.80 10.01
C GLU A 160 0.47 6.94 9.62
N GLU A 161 -0.37 6.71 8.61
CA GLU A 161 -1.22 7.76 8.04
C GLU A 161 -2.51 7.19 7.44
N VAL A 162 -3.62 7.89 7.64
CA VAL A 162 -4.85 7.67 6.86
C VAL A 162 -5.42 8.99 6.41
N THR A 163 -5.77 9.08 5.14
CA THR A 163 -6.53 10.22 4.58
C THR A 163 -7.89 9.74 4.10
N ILE A 164 -8.95 10.36 4.58
CA ILE A 164 -10.34 10.12 4.16
C ILE A 164 -10.86 11.43 3.58
N GLU A 165 -11.08 11.46 2.26
CA GLU A 165 -11.37 12.68 1.50
C GLU A 165 -10.31 13.78 1.71
N ASP A 166 -10.64 14.82 2.48
CA ASP A 166 -9.81 15.98 2.81
C ASP A 166 -9.21 15.91 4.23
N THR A 167 -9.57 14.89 5.00
CA THR A 167 -9.16 14.73 6.39
C THR A 167 -8.03 13.73 6.49
N LYS A 168 -6.85 14.20 6.90
CA LYS A 168 -5.64 13.43 7.15
C LYS A 168 -5.44 13.22 8.64
N TYR A 169 -5.17 11.98 9.00
CA TYR A 169 -4.84 11.51 10.33
C TYR A 169 -3.41 10.97 10.29
N THR A 170 -2.56 11.42 11.20
CA THR A 170 -1.16 11.00 11.27
C THR A 170 -0.85 10.49 12.67
N GLY A 171 -0.21 9.32 12.74
CA GLY A 171 0.20 8.70 13.99
C GLY A 171 1.38 9.43 14.62
N VAL A 172 1.29 9.66 15.93
CA VAL A 172 2.37 10.24 16.75
C VAL A 172 2.65 9.26 17.88
N PHE A 173 3.75 8.52 17.73
CA PHE A 173 4.16 7.43 18.61
C PHE A 173 5.54 7.74 19.20
N GLU A 174 5.75 7.35 20.45
CA GLU A 174 6.96 7.67 21.21
C GLU A 174 8.15 6.78 20.82
N SER A 175 7.87 5.56 20.36
CA SER A 175 8.88 4.59 19.92
C SER A 175 8.80 4.37 18.41
N ARG A 176 9.94 4.48 17.74
CA ARG A 176 10.10 4.09 16.33
C ARG A 176 11.35 3.23 16.18
N LEU A 177 11.30 2.25 15.28
CA LEU A 177 12.46 1.43 14.95
C LEU A 177 13.53 2.27 14.25
N LEU A 178 14.79 2.06 14.65
CA LEU A 178 15.94 2.70 14.04
C LEU A 178 16.04 2.30 12.56
N GLY A 179 16.08 3.26 11.63
CA GLY A 179 16.06 3.01 10.19
C GLY A 179 14.72 3.20 9.49
N ILE A 180 13.65 3.54 10.24
CA ILE A 180 12.30 3.64 9.68
C ILE A 180 12.14 4.82 8.71
N ASP A 181 12.85 5.93 8.96
CA ASP A 181 12.76 7.14 8.15
C ASP A 181 13.49 6.94 6.81
N GLU A 182 14.61 6.21 6.81
CA GLU A 182 15.35 5.82 5.61
C GLU A 182 14.54 4.84 4.75
N ALA A 183 13.83 3.89 5.38
CA ALA A 183 12.91 3.01 4.66
C ALA A 183 11.76 3.78 4.01
N LYS A 184 11.24 4.81 4.68
CA LYS A 184 10.19 5.69 4.16
C LYS A 184 10.69 6.55 3.00
N GLU A 185 11.87 7.13 3.13
CA GLU A 185 12.51 7.93 2.10
C GLU A 185 12.76 7.10 0.84
N GLU A 186 13.33 5.90 0.96
CA GLU A 186 13.54 5.00 -0.18
C GLU A 186 12.21 4.69 -0.90
N PHE A 187 11.15 4.41 -0.13
CA PHE A 187 9.82 4.13 -0.70
C PHE A 187 9.24 5.34 -1.43
N ASP A 188 9.28 6.52 -0.83
CA ASP A 188 8.74 7.75 -1.41
C ASP A 188 9.55 8.18 -2.66
N GLU A 189 10.87 8.00 -2.65
CA GLU A 189 11.72 8.19 -3.84
C GLU A 189 11.31 7.28 -5.00
N LEU A 190 11.12 5.99 -4.75
CA LEU A 190 10.71 5.03 -5.78
C LEU A 190 9.34 5.37 -6.38
N LEU A 191 8.45 5.98 -5.59
CA LEU A 191 7.16 6.46 -6.09
C LEU A 191 7.26 7.76 -6.90
N SER A 192 8.24 8.60 -6.60
CA SER A 192 8.47 9.90 -7.26
C SER A 192 9.16 9.81 -8.63
N LYS A 193 9.93 8.73 -8.89
CA LYS A 193 10.68 8.48 -10.14
C LYS A 193 9.80 8.12 -11.35
N LYS A 194 8.58 8.68 -11.44
CA LYS A 194 7.58 8.42 -12.48
C LYS A 194 7.55 9.44 -13.59
#